data_AF-A0A1H6NU96-F1
#
_entry.id   AF-A0A1H6NU96-F1
#
_cell.length_a   1.000
_cell.length_b   1.000
_cell.length_c   1.000
_cell.angle_alpha   90.00
_cell.angle_beta   90.00
_cell.angle_gamma   90.00
#
_symmetry.space_group_name_H-M   'P 1'
#
loop_
_entity.id
_entity.type
_entity.pdbx_description
1 polymer ?
#
loop_
_entity_poly.entity_id
_entity_poly.type
_entity_poly.pdbx_seq_one_letter_code
_entity_poly.pdbx_strand_id
1 'polypeptide(L)'
;MRGRTILAMTLLTILGAAKAQAQDVPGIEICTVEKTMERRTSCLQSNVNFLQQTLGKLRLDQQQRLDAANRQVEALKATVVALQKTVEELQAAQKKPAPAAKEAPAAAKDAPAAKDAPAPAKDAAK
;
A
#
# COMPACT_ATOMS: atom_id res chain seq x y z
N MET A 1 17.61 -10.48 17.93
CA MET A 1 16.98 -9.89 16.73
C MET A 1 17.94 -9.12 15.83
N ARG A 2 18.85 -8.27 16.36
CA ARG A 2 19.78 -7.44 15.56
C ARG A 2 20.69 -8.20 14.58
N GLY A 3 21.16 -9.41 14.93
CA GLY A 3 21.99 -10.22 14.04
C GLY A 3 21.24 -10.76 12.81
N ARG A 4 19.94 -11.07 12.95
CA ARG A 4 19.10 -11.56 11.85
C ARG A 4 18.79 -10.46 10.84
N THR A 5 18.60 -9.22 11.30
CA THR A 5 18.41 -8.06 10.42
C THR A 5 19.69 -7.68 9.67
N ILE A 6 20.86 -7.80 10.30
CA ILE A 6 22.15 -7.55 9.64
C ILE A 6 22.41 -8.62 8.57
N LEU A 7 22.19 -9.90 8.88
CA LEU A 7 22.36 -11.00 7.93
C LEU A 7 21.37 -10.90 6.74
N ALA A 8 20.13 -10.49 7.00
CA ALA A 8 19.14 -10.28 5.94
C ALA A 8 19.53 -9.10 5.01
N MET A 9 20.03 -8.01 5.58
CA MET A 9 20.52 -6.85 4.82
C MET A 9 21.74 -7.21 3.97
N THR A 10 22.71 -7.94 4.50
CA THR A 10 23.89 -8.37 3.74
C THR A 10 23.56 -9.41 2.67
N LEU A 11 22.59 -10.30 2.91
CA LEU A 11 22.15 -11.25 1.89
C LEU A 11 21.44 -10.54 0.72
N LEU A 12 20.66 -9.49 1.01
CA LEU A 12 19.96 -8.70 0.00
C LEU A 12 20.93 -7.90 -0.90
N THR A 13 22.01 -7.36 -0.35
CA THR A 13 23.03 -6.63 -1.12
C THR A 13 23.86 -7.55 -2.00
N ILE A 14 24.20 -8.74 -1.52
CA ILE A 14 24.96 -9.74 -2.30
C ILE A 14 24.12 -10.27 -3.47
N LEU A 15 22.81 -10.52 -3.28
CA LEU A 15 21.91 -10.91 -4.37
C LEU A 15 21.64 -9.78 -5.38
N GLY A 16 21.71 -8.52 -4.96
CA GLY A 16 21.50 -7.35 -5.82
C GLY A 16 22.68 -6.98 -6.72
N ALA A 17 23.90 -7.43 -6.40
CA ALA A 17 25.12 -7.12 -7.15
C ALA A 17 25.28 -7.96 -8.43
N ALA A 18 24.55 -9.07 -8.57
CA ALA A 18 24.63 -9.95 -9.72
C ALA A 18 23.62 -9.52 -10.80
N LYS A 19 23.96 -8.48 -11.58
CA LYS A 19 23.65 -8.26 -13.02
C LYS A 19 24.06 -6.84 -13.40
N ALA A 20 25.36 -6.62 -13.59
CA ALA A 20 25.82 -5.52 -14.45
C ALA A 20 25.55 -5.92 -15.92
N GLN A 21 24.28 -6.11 -16.27
CA GLN A 21 23.89 -6.02 -17.67
C GLN A 21 24.14 -4.57 -18.06
N ALA A 22 24.84 -4.34 -19.17
CA ALA A 22 24.83 -3.02 -19.77
C ALA A 22 23.34 -2.62 -19.88
N GLN A 23 22.99 -1.45 -19.33
CA GLN A 23 21.64 -0.93 -19.55
C GLN A 23 21.58 -0.58 -21.03
N ASP A 24 20.80 -1.35 -21.78
CA ASP A 24 20.64 -1.10 -23.20
C ASP A 24 20.09 0.32 -23.37
N VAL A 25 20.82 1.11 -24.14
CA VAL A 25 20.40 2.46 -24.52
C VAL A 25 19.50 2.27 -25.73
N PRO A 26 18.17 2.40 -25.60
CA PRO A 26 17.25 2.02 -26.68
C PRO A 26 17.58 2.80 -27.95
N GLY A 27 17.79 2.13 -29.08
CA GLY A 27 18.09 2.78 -30.37
C GLY A 27 19.57 3.08 -30.61
N ILE A 28 20.48 2.78 -29.67
CA ILE A 28 21.93 2.94 -29.88
C ILE A 28 22.45 1.97 -30.95
N GLU A 29 21.83 0.80 -31.05
CA GLU A 29 22.08 -0.22 -32.07
C GLU A 29 21.80 0.32 -33.48
N ILE A 30 20.79 1.18 -33.62
CA ILE A 30 20.47 1.82 -34.90
C ILE A 30 21.50 2.92 -35.21
N CYS A 31 21.82 3.76 -34.21
CA CYS A 31 22.78 4.86 -34.41
C CYS A 31 24.22 4.39 -34.65
N THR A 32 24.60 3.20 -34.18
CA THR A 32 25.96 2.66 -34.34
C THR A 32 26.18 1.90 -35.65
N VAL A 33 25.11 1.47 -36.33
CA VAL A 33 25.17 0.87 -37.66
C VAL A 33 25.43 1.92 -38.75
N GLU A 34 25.12 3.19 -38.47
CA GLU A 34 25.30 4.30 -39.39
C GLU A 34 26.79 4.58 -39.71
N LYS A 35 27.12 4.62 -41.00
CA LYS A 35 28.50 4.73 -41.49
C LYS A 35 28.93 6.18 -41.71
N THR A 36 27.99 7.07 -41.98
CA THR A 36 28.28 8.49 -42.19
C THR A 36 28.32 9.23 -40.85
N MET A 37 29.39 9.99 -40.60
CA MET A 37 29.61 10.63 -39.31
C MET A 37 28.52 11.68 -38.98
N GLU A 38 27.98 12.36 -39.98
CA GLU A 38 26.89 13.34 -39.80
C GLU A 38 25.58 12.69 -39.38
N ARG A 39 25.15 11.60 -40.06
CA ARG A 39 23.94 10.87 -39.66
C ARG A 39 24.11 10.18 -38.30
N ARG A 40 25.28 9.62 -38.01
CA ARG A 40 25.57 9.00 -36.71
C ARG A 40 25.43 10.01 -35.58
N THR A 41 25.99 11.21 -35.76
CA THR A 41 25.89 12.29 -34.76
C THR A 41 24.45 12.75 -34.59
N SER A 42 23.71 12.94 -35.69
CA SER A 42 22.30 13.33 -35.66
C SER A 42 21.41 12.28 -34.99
N CYS A 43 21.63 10.98 -35.24
CA CYS A 43 20.91 9.89 -34.59
C CYS A 43 21.20 9.84 -33.09
N LEU A 44 22.47 9.94 -32.69
CA LEU A 44 22.84 9.96 -31.27
C LEU A 44 22.25 11.19 -30.55
N GLN A 45 22.18 12.34 -31.21
CA GLN A 45 21.58 13.54 -30.64
C GLN A 45 20.08 13.37 -30.37
N SER A 46 19.33 12.82 -31.34
CA SER A 46 17.90 12.57 -31.15
C SER A 46 17.64 11.49 -30.09
N ASN A 47 18.51 10.48 -30.03
CA ASN A 47 18.49 9.45 -28.98
C ASN A 47 18.68 10.05 -27.58
N VAL A 48 19.69 10.90 -27.39
CA VAL A 48 19.94 11.59 -26.12
C VAL A 48 18.76 12.47 -25.72
N ASN A 49 18.17 13.21 -26.65
CA ASN A 49 16.98 14.02 -26.37
C ASN A 49 15.79 13.14 -25.92
N PHE A 50 15.55 12.02 -26.61
CA PHE A 50 14.50 11.08 -26.22
C PHE A 50 14.73 10.50 -24.81
N LEU A 51 15.96 10.11 -24.49
CA LEU A 51 16.34 9.60 -23.17
C LEU A 51 16.14 10.66 -22.09
N GLN A 52 16.60 11.89 -22.31
CA GLN A 52 16.44 12.99 -21.36
C GLN A 52 14.96 13.26 -21.06
N GLN A 53 14.11 13.27 -22.10
CA GLN A 53 12.66 13.43 -21.93
C GLN A 53 12.04 12.25 -21.17
N THR A 54 12.48 11.02 -21.46
CA THR A 54 11.97 9.81 -20.81
C THR A 54 12.38 9.78 -19.33
N LEU A 55 13.64 10.07 -19.03
CA LEU A 55 14.13 10.18 -17.65
C LEU A 55 13.41 11.29 -16.88
N GLY A 56 13.12 12.43 -17.52
CA GLY A 56 12.30 13.49 -16.94
C GLY A 56 10.90 13.02 -16.55
N LYS A 57 10.21 12.30 -17.46
CA LYS A 57 8.89 11.72 -17.19
C LYS A 57 8.93 10.69 -16.06
N LEU A 58 9.88 9.76 -16.10
CA LEU A 58 10.06 8.74 -15.06
C LEU A 58 10.33 9.39 -13.70
N ARG A 59 11.16 10.43 -13.65
CA ARG A 59 11.42 11.18 -12.41
C ARG A 59 10.14 11.79 -11.84
N LEU A 60 9.33 12.44 -12.67
CA LEU A 60 8.07 13.06 -12.22
C LEU A 60 7.07 12.01 -11.74
N ASP A 61 6.91 10.90 -12.48
CA ASP A 61 6.02 9.79 -12.06
C ASP A 61 6.47 9.22 -10.70
N GLN A 62 7.77 8.98 -10.52
CA GLN A 62 8.31 8.50 -9.25
C GLN A 62 8.10 9.49 -8.11
N GLN A 63 8.30 10.79 -8.35
CA GLN A 63 8.03 11.82 -7.35
C GLN A 63 6.55 11.85 -6.95
N GLN A 64 5.64 11.78 -7.92
CA GLN A 64 4.20 11.71 -7.66
C GLN A 64 3.81 10.47 -6.86
N ARG A 65 4.42 9.31 -7.15
CA ARG A 65 4.22 8.08 -6.38
C ARG A 65 4.71 8.21 -4.94
N LEU A 66 5.88 8.82 -4.74
CA LEU A 66 6.42 9.06 -3.40
C LEU A 66 5.52 10.02 -2.61
N ASP A 67 5.03 11.09 -3.22
CA ASP A 67 4.12 12.03 -2.57
C ASP A 67 2.78 11.38 -2.20
N ALA A 68 2.23 10.56 -3.10
CA ALA A 68 1.02 9.79 -2.82
C ALA A 68 1.22 8.79 -1.67
N ALA A 69 2.34 8.07 -1.66
CA ALA A 69 2.71 7.14 -0.59
C ALA A 69 2.88 7.87 0.75
N ASN A 70 3.54 9.04 0.75
CA ASN A 70 3.70 9.87 1.95
C ASN A 70 2.33 10.30 2.52
N ARG A 71 1.38 10.69 1.66
CA ARG A 71 0.01 11.01 2.11
C ARG A 71 -0.69 9.80 2.73
N GLN A 72 -0.52 8.61 2.16
CA GLN A 72 -1.07 7.37 2.72
C GLN A 72 -0.43 7.06 4.09
N VAL A 73 0.87 7.29 4.24
CA VAL A 73 1.58 7.13 5.51
C VAL A 73 1.01 8.07 6.57
N GLU A 74 0.78 9.34 6.25
CA GLU A 74 0.19 10.29 7.20
C GLU A 74 -1.26 9.93 7.59
N ALA A 75 -2.07 9.48 6.62
CA ALA A 75 -3.41 8.99 6.91
C ALA A 75 -3.39 7.76 7.84
N LEU A 76 -2.52 6.79 7.57
CA LEU A 76 -2.35 5.60 8.41
C LEU A 76 -1.86 5.95 9.82
N LYS A 77 -0.92 6.90 9.95
CA LYS A 77 -0.48 7.39 11.27
C LYS A 77 -1.64 7.99 12.06
N ALA A 78 -2.49 8.80 11.42
CA ALA A 78 -3.67 9.36 12.08
C ALA A 78 -4.65 8.28 12.54
N THR A 79 -4.89 7.25 11.71
CA THR A 79 -5.71 6.10 12.08
C THR A 79 -5.12 5.32 13.26
N VAL A 80 -3.80 5.10 13.27
CA VAL A 80 -3.10 4.43 14.39
C VAL A 80 -3.26 5.23 15.68
N VAL A 81 -3.11 6.56 15.64
CA VAL A 81 -3.33 7.42 16.82
C VAL A 81 -4.79 7.35 17.30
N ALA A 82 -5.76 7.34 16.38
CA ALA A 82 -7.17 7.22 16.73
C ALA A 82 -7.48 5.87 17.39
N LEU A 83 -6.96 4.77 16.84
CA LEU A 83 -7.06 3.43 17.41
C LEU A 83 -6.37 3.32 18.76
N GLN A 84 -5.22 3.97 18.93
CA GLN A 84 -4.51 3.98 20.21
C GLN A 84 -5.38 4.63 21.31
N LYS A 85 -6.07 5.73 20.99
CA LYS A 85 -7.02 6.37 21.93
C LYS A 85 -8.21 5.48 22.27
N THR A 86 -8.82 4.80 21.29
CA THR A 86 -9.94 3.90 21.59
C THR A 86 -9.51 2.71 22.45
N VAL A 87 -8.30 2.19 22.24
CA VAL A 87 -7.72 1.14 23.11
C VAL A 87 -7.53 1.66 24.54
N GLU A 88 -7.01 2.88 24.70
CA GLU A 88 -6.86 3.50 26.02
C GLU A 88 -8.19 3.72 26.73
N GLU A 89 -9.22 4.20 26.02
CA GLU A 89 -10.59 4.36 26.54
C GLU A 89 -11.21 3.02 26.97
N LEU A 90 -11.07 1.97 26.15
CA LEU A 90 -11.57 0.63 26.47
C LEU A 90 -10.83 -0.01 27.64
N GLN A 91 -9.52 0.18 27.75
CA GLN A 91 -8.74 -0.27 28.90
C GLN A 91 -9.14 0.48 30.18
N ALA A 92 -9.41 1.78 30.09
CA ALA A 92 -9.90 2.57 31.21
C ALA A 92 -11.31 2.14 31.64
N ALA A 93 -12.20 1.84 30.68
CA ALA A 93 -13.54 1.34 30.95
C ALA A 93 -13.54 -0.05 31.60
N GLN A 94 -12.64 -0.96 31.17
CA GLN A 94 -12.49 -2.28 31.81
C GLN A 94 -11.92 -2.21 33.22
N LYS A 95 -11.10 -1.18 33.53
CA LYS A 95 -10.54 -0.98 34.88
C LYS A 95 -11.52 -0.32 35.86
N LYS A 96 -12.68 0.16 35.41
CA LYS A 96 -13.75 0.63 36.31
C LYS A 96 -14.52 -0.59 36.86
N PRO A 97 -14.60 -0.79 38.18
CA PRO A 97 -15.48 -1.81 38.75
C PRO A 97 -16.92 -1.54 38.35
N ALA A 98 -17.66 -2.58 37.98
CA ALA A 98 -19.09 -2.47 37.73
C ALA A 98 -19.78 -1.79 38.93
N PRO A 99 -20.58 -0.72 38.74
CA PRO A 99 -21.50 -0.30 39.78
C PRO A 99 -22.48 -1.44 39.98
N ALA A 100 -22.43 -2.07 41.16
CA ALA A 100 -23.42 -3.04 41.60
C ALA A 100 -24.81 -2.42 41.40
N ALA A 101 -25.56 -2.98 40.46
CA ALA A 101 -26.92 -2.58 40.17
C ALA A 101 -27.76 -2.77 41.44
N LYS A 102 -28.29 -1.65 41.94
CA LYS A 102 -29.30 -1.61 42.98
C LYS A 102 -30.57 -2.29 42.46
N GLU A 103 -31.04 -3.23 43.27
CA GLU A 103 -32.42 -3.67 43.53
C GLU A 103 -33.49 -3.39 42.44
N ALA A 104 -34.11 -4.47 41.98
CA ALA A 104 -35.45 -4.46 41.38
C ALA A 104 -36.50 -4.02 42.43
N PRO A 105 -37.67 -3.49 42.00
CA PRO A 105 -38.79 -4.42 41.88
C PRO A 105 -39.84 -4.11 40.78
N ALA A 106 -40.62 -5.17 40.55
CA ALA A 106 -42.05 -5.20 40.19
C ALA A 106 -42.47 -5.15 38.71
N ALA A 107 -43.20 -6.22 38.36
CA ALA A 107 -43.85 -6.54 37.10
C ALA A 107 -45.11 -5.70 36.79
N ALA A 108 -45.41 -5.55 35.49
CA ALA A 108 -46.75 -5.61 34.88
C ALA A 108 -46.53 -5.86 33.38
N LYS A 109 -46.79 -7.07 32.87
CA LYS A 109 -48.03 -7.48 32.17
C LYS A 109 -48.44 -6.48 31.08
N ASP A 110 -48.22 -6.85 29.82
CA ASP A 110 -49.31 -7.12 28.88
C ASP A 110 -48.74 -7.71 27.57
N ALA A 111 -49.28 -8.85 27.18
CA ALA A 111 -49.24 -9.39 25.82
C ALA A 111 -50.69 -9.29 25.29
N PRO A 112 -50.95 -9.25 23.96
CA PRO A 112 -50.84 -10.49 23.19
C PRO A 112 -50.52 -10.38 21.69
N ALA A 113 -50.11 -11.55 21.15
CA ALA A 113 -50.37 -12.10 19.82
C ALA A 113 -49.84 -11.31 18.61
N ALA A 114 -49.09 -11.87 17.66
CA ALA A 114 -49.28 -13.06 16.81
C ALA A 114 -48.19 -12.86 15.72
N LYS A 115 -47.52 -13.81 15.08
CA LYS A 115 -47.83 -15.17 14.65
C LYS A 115 -46.51 -15.80 14.20
N ASP A 116 -46.54 -17.11 14.20
CA ASP A 116 -45.55 -18.10 13.79
C ASP A 116 -44.67 -17.76 12.57
N ALA A 117 -43.43 -18.22 12.69
CA ALA A 117 -42.40 -18.38 11.65
C ALA A 117 -42.77 -19.50 10.65
N PRO A 118 -41.82 -20.07 9.87
CA PRO A 118 -40.89 -19.51 8.89
C PRO A 118 -41.13 -20.15 7.49
N ALA A 119 -40.45 -19.66 6.44
CA ALA A 119 -40.17 -20.50 5.27
C ALA A 119 -38.84 -20.09 4.59
N PRO A 120 -37.84 -20.98 4.55
CA PRO A 120 -36.72 -20.92 3.62
C PRO A 120 -36.96 -21.89 2.45
N ALA A 121 -36.75 -21.43 1.22
CA ALA A 121 -36.54 -22.22 0.00
C ALA A 121 -36.41 -21.24 -1.19
N LYS A 122 -35.61 -21.41 -2.25
CA LYS A 122 -34.67 -22.43 -2.73
C LYS A 122 -33.98 -21.82 -3.98
N ASP A 123 -32.86 -22.40 -4.33
CA ASP A 123 -32.03 -22.25 -5.53
C ASP A 123 -32.76 -22.20 -6.89
N ALA A 124 -32.14 -21.54 -7.88
CA ALA A 124 -31.97 -21.96 -9.30
C ALA A 124 -31.34 -20.80 -10.10
N ALA A 125 -30.07 -20.87 -10.52
CA ALA A 125 -29.64 -21.49 -11.78
C ALA A 125 -30.32 -20.90 -13.03
N LYS A 126 -29.65 -19.94 -13.69
CA LYS A 126 -29.45 -19.92 -15.15
C LYS A 126 -28.28 -19.02 -15.52
#